data_AF-A0A933Q035-F1
#
_entry.id   AF-A0A933Q035-F1
#
_cell.length_a   1.000
_cell.length_b   1.000
_cell.length_c   1.000
_cell.angle_alpha   90.00
_cell.angle_beta   90.00
_cell.angle_gamma   90.00
#
_symmetry.space_group_name_H-M   'P 1'
#
loop_
_entity.id
_entity.type
_entity.pdbx_description
1 polymer ?
#
loop_
_entity_poly.entity_id
_entity_poly.type
_entity_poly.pdbx_seq_one_letter_code
_entity_poly.pdbx_strand_id
1 'polypeptide(L)' 'MKSMLLRIVNILLIISVVLQAATIIAIKVFGIFNLPGEAHEWNGYAFGVLLIAHLVLNWPWIRMNILGRSNGK' A
#
# COMPACT_ATOMS: atom_id res chain seq x y z
N MET A 1 -20.40 2.75 -4.13
CA MET A 1 -19.66 1.63 -3.49
C MET A 1 -18.17 1.63 -3.84
N LYS A 2 -17.77 1.64 -5.13
CA LYS A 2 -16.34 1.66 -5.52
C LYS A 2 -15.53 2.82 -4.93
N SER A 3 -16.07 4.04 -4.89
CA SER A 3 -15.41 5.22 -4.29
C SER A 3 -15.16 5.07 -2.79
N MET A 4 -16.10 4.46 -2.06
CA MET A 4 -15.97 4.20 -0.63
C MET A 4 -14.89 3.13 -0.36
N LEU A 5 -14.90 2.03 -1.12
CA LEU A 5 -13.88 0.97 -1.03
C LEU A 5 -12.49 1.52 -1.31
N LEU A 6 -12.34 2.34 -2.36
CA LEU A 6 -11.06 2.94 -2.69
C LEU A 6 -10.56 3.86 -1.57
N ARG A 7 -11.45 4.64 -0.95
CA ARG A 7 -11.09 5.49 0.20
C ARG A 7 -10.60 4.67 1.39
N ILE A 8 -11.26 3.55 1.68
CA ILE A 8 -10.86 2.62 2.74
C ILE A 8 -9.47 2.02 2.43
N VAL A 9 -9.27 1.49 1.22
CA VAL A 9 -7.99 0.91 0.80
C VAL A 9 -6.86 1.94 0.89
N ASN A 10 -7.11 3.19 0.50
CA ASN A 10 -6.11 4.26 0.60
C ASN A 10 -5.71 4.57 2.05
N ILE A 11 -6.69 4.64 2.95
CA ILE A 11 -6.42 4.86 4.39
C ILE A 11 -5.60 3.70 4.96
N LEU A 12 -5.99 2.45 4.64
CA LEU A 12 -5.27 1.26 5.09
C LEU A 12 -3.85 1.19 4.54
N LEU A 13 -3.63 1.59 3.28
CA LEU A 13 -2.29 1.70 2.70
C LEU A 13 -1.42 2.69 3.47
N ILE A 14 -1.95 3.88 3.79
CA ILE A 14 -1.21 4.89 4.56
C ILE A 14 -0.83 4.34 5.93
N ILE A 15 -1.78 3.73 6.65
CA ILE A 15 -1.52 3.11 7.96
C ILE A 15 -0.45 2.04 7.85
N SER A 16 -0.53 1.18 6.83
CA SER A 16 0.42 0.10 6.61
C SER A 16 1.84 0.62 6.32
N VAL A 17 1.98 1.71 5.54
CA VAL A 17 3.27 2.37 5.30
C VAL A 17 3.85 2.96 6.59
N VAL A 18 3.03 3.64 7.40
CA VAL A 18 3.46 4.18 8.69
C VAL A 18 3.93 3.05 9.61
N LEU A 19 3.20 1.92 9.64
CA LEU A 19 3.58 0.76 10.44
C LEU A 19 4.87 0.10 9.94
N GLN A 20 5.11 0.03 8.62
CA GLN A 20 6.40 -0.42 8.07
C GLN A 20 7.55 0.47 8.52
N ALA A 21 7.39 1.79 8.46
CA ALA A 21 8.42 2.72 8.90
C ALA A 21 8.70 2.58 10.40
N ALA A 22 7.65 2.52 11.23
CA ALA A 22 7.77 2.37 12.67
C ALA A 22 8.48 1.05 13.07
N THR A 23 8.13 -0.05 12.42
CA THR A 23 8.76 -1.37 12.69
C THR A 23 10.21 -1.39 12.24
N ILE A 24 10.56 -0.83 11.09
CA ILE A 24 11.96 -0.69 10.65
C ILE A 24 12.76 0.15 11.65
N ILE A 25 12.21 1.27 12.14
CA ILE A 25 12.88 2.11 13.14
C ILE A 25 13.11 1.32 14.42
N ALA A 26 12.08 0.61 14.93
CA ALA A 26 12.22 -0.24 16.11
C ALA A 26 13.33 -1.30 15.97
N ILE A 27 13.42 -1.94 14.80
CA ILE A 27 14.40 -2.99 14.52
C ILE A 27 15.81 -2.39 14.35
N LYS A 28 15.96 -1.37 13.51
CA LYS A 28 17.27 -0.85 13.07
C LYS A 28 17.88 0.18 14.01
N VAL A 29 17.05 0.99 14.66
CA VAL A 29 17.52 2.06 15.56
C VAL A 29 17.58 1.57 17.00
N PHE A 30 16.55 0.83 17.44
CA PHE A 30 16.42 0.40 18.84
C PHE A 30 16.81 -1.06 19.07
N GLY A 31 17.06 -1.85 18.01
CA GLY A 31 17.46 -3.25 18.14
C GLY A 31 16.36 -4.17 18.69
N ILE A 32 15.09 -3.80 18.54
CA ILE A 32 13.95 -4.58 19.04
C ILE A 32 13.46 -5.50 17.91
N PHE A 33 13.81 -6.78 17.99
CA PHE A 33 13.60 -7.73 16.87
C PHE A 33 12.33 -8.58 16.97
N ASN A 34 11.89 -8.98 18.17
CA ASN A 34 10.82 -9.98 18.32
C ASN A 34 9.48 -9.51 17.74
N LEU A 35 8.69 -8.78 18.52
CA LEU A 35 7.37 -8.28 18.11
C LEU A 35 7.42 -7.38 16.85
N PRO A 36 8.37 -6.42 16.73
CA PRO A 36 8.42 -5.56 15.55
C PRO A 36 8.81 -6.29 14.26
N GLY A 37 9.65 -7.33 14.35
CA GLY A 37 10.07 -8.13 13.19
C GLY A 37 8.91 -8.93 12.61
N GLU A 38 8.20 -9.67 13.47
CA GLU A 38 7.01 -10.43 13.04
C GLU A 38 5.90 -9.50 12.52
N ALA A 39 5.67 -8.37 13.20
CA ALA A 39 4.70 -7.38 12.74
C ALA A 39 5.08 -6.77 11.37
N HIS A 40 6.38 -6.54 11.11
CA HIS A 40 6.87 -6.01 9.84
C HIS A 40 6.61 -6.97 8.68
N GLU A 41 6.85 -8.26 8.90
CA GLU A 41 6.66 -9.30 7.90
C GLU A 41 5.17 -9.44 7.52
N TRP A 42 4.30 -9.62 8.52
CA TRP A 42 2.86 -9.73 8.29
C TRP A 42 2.25 -8.46 7.68
N ASN A 43 2.68 -7.28 8.15
CA ASN A 43 2.25 -6.02 7.56
C ASN A 43 2.75 -5.87 6.12
N GLY A 44 3.93 -6.41 5.76
CA GLY A 44 4.41 -6.47 4.39
C GLY A 44 3.49 -7.26 3.46
N TYR A 45 3.00 -8.42 3.90
CA TYR A 45 2.01 -9.18 3.13
C TYR A 45 0.68 -8.43 2.99
N ALA A 46 0.18 -7.86 4.09
CA ALA A 46 -1.05 -7.05 4.07
C ALA A 46 -0.92 -5.84 3.12
N PHE A 47 0.22 -5.15 3.15
CA PHE A 47 0.54 -4.06 2.25
C PHE A 47 0.50 -4.50 0.79
N GLY A 48 1.10 -5.64 0.44
CA GLY A 48 1.08 -6.18 -0.91
C GLY A 48 -0.34 -6.43 -1.43
N VAL A 49 -1.20 -7.03 -0.61
CA VAL A 49 -2.62 -7.26 -0.95
C VAL A 49 -3.36 -5.92 -1.13
N LEU A 50 -3.17 -4.96 -0.21
CA LEU A 50 -3.78 -3.64 -0.30
C LEU A 50 -3.33 -2.87 -1.54
N LEU A 51 -2.06 -3.00 -1.93
CA LEU A 51 -1.49 -2.35 -3.10
C LEU A 51 -2.11 -2.92 -4.39
N ILE A 52 -2.23 -4.25 -4.49
CA ILE A 52 -2.91 -4.90 -5.62
C ILE A 52 -4.37 -4.44 -5.70
N ALA A 53 -5.09 -4.45 -4.57
CA ALA A 53 -6.47 -3.99 -4.52
C ALA A 53 -6.60 -2.52 -4.98
N HIS A 54 -5.67 -1.66 -4.54
CA HIS A 54 -5.62 -0.26 -4.95
C HIS A 54 -5.40 -0.11 -6.47
N LEU A 55 -4.46 -0.87 -7.05
CA LEU A 55 -4.19 -0.84 -8.48
C LEU A 55 -5.40 -1.31 -9.29
N VAL A 56 -6.06 -2.40 -8.87
CA VAL A 56 -7.27 -2.93 -9.53
C VAL A 56 -8.41 -1.91 -9.46
N LEU A 57 -8.64 -1.29 -8.30
CA LEU A 57 -9.69 -0.29 -8.13
C LEU A 57 -9.43 0.99 -8.94
N ASN A 58 -8.16 1.37 -9.12
CA ASN A 58 -7.74 2.52 -9.94
C ASN A 58 -7.47 2.17 -11.41
N TRP A 59 -7.61 0.92 -11.82
CA TRP A 59 -7.24 0.47 -13.17
C TRP A 59 -7.87 1.29 -14.31
N PRO A 60 -9.15 1.70 -14.25
CA PRO A 60 -9.72 2.59 -15.26
C PRO A 60 -8.99 3.94 -15.35
N TRP A 61 -8.70 4.57 -14.21
CA TRP A 61 -7.97 5.84 -14.17
C TRP A 61 -6.54 5.70 -14.68
N ILE A 62 -5.84 4.62 -14.29
CA ILE A 62 -4.49 4.30 -14.76
C ILE A 62 -4.48 4.17 -16.29
N ARG A 63 -5.42 3.40 -16.85
CA ARG A 63 -5.51 3.23 -18.30
C ARG A 63 -5.75 4.54 -19.03
N MET A 64 -6.60 5.43 -18.51
CA MET A 64 -6.90 6.71 -19.15
C MET A 64 -5.74 7.71 -19.08
N ASN A 65 -5.00 7.75 -17.97
CA ASN A 65 -3.99 8.80 -17.73
C ASN A 65 -2.56 8.35 -18.05
N ILE A 66 -2.26 7.07 -17.90
CA ILE A 66 -0.90 6.52 -18.07
C ILE A 66 -0.78 5.80 -19.40
N LEU A 67 -1.79 4.99 -19.79
CA LEU A 67 -1.75 4.19 -21.02
C LEU A 67 -2.49 4.86 -22.20
N GLY A 68 -3.26 5.91 -21.94
CA GLY A 68 -4.17 6.55 -22.90
C GLY A 68 -3.57 7.63 -23.78
N ARG A 69 -2.23 7.79 -23.85
CA ARG A 69 -1.58 8.85 -24.63
C ARG A 69 -0.64 8.33 -25.72
N SER A 70 -1.13 7.42 -26.56
CA SER A 70 -0.40 7.00 -27.77
C SER A 70 -1.19 7.09 -29.08
N ASN A 71 -2.47 7.49 -29.12
CA ASN A 71 -3.16 7.69 -30.41
C ASN A 71 -4.23 8.80 -30.38
N GLY A 72 -4.08 9.76 -31.30
CA GLY A 72 -4.95 10.91 -31.59
C GLY A 72 -4.18 12.23 -31.41
N LYS A 73 -3.60 12.91 -32.42
CA LYS A 73 -4.19 13.36 -33.69
C LYS A 73 -5.61 13.88 -33.53
#